data_AF-A0A536G4X7-F1
#
_entry.id   AF-A0A536G4X7-F1
#
_cell.length_a   1.000
_cell.length_b   1.000
_cell.length_c   1.000
_cell.angle_alpha   90.00
_cell.angle_beta   90.00
_cell.angle_gamma   90.00
#
_symmetry.space_group_name_H-M   'P 1'
#
loop_
_entity.id
_entity.type
_entity.pdbx_description
1 polymer ?
#
loop_
_entity_poly.entity_id
_entity_poly.type
_entity_poly.pdbx_seq_one_letter_code
_entity_poly.pdbx_strand_id
1 'polypeptide(L)'
;MTIVSLVLWIAGIALIAVGYSRAKGPWARYQALKVEDANAARYNAWRGGVREDSSTTGASVAMSMLRRQAQQWAGLAVVGFVLVFLGFLIK
;
A
#
# COMPACT_ATOMS: atom_id res chain seq x y z
N MET A 1 -4.32 25.25 -23.45
CA MET A 1 -4.38 23.76 -23.46
C MET A 1 -3.32 23.28 -24.43
N THR A 2 -2.10 23.18 -23.93
CA THR A 2 -0.96 22.68 -24.72
C THR A 2 -0.99 21.16 -24.81
N ILE A 3 -0.34 20.60 -25.83
CA ILE A 3 -0.15 19.15 -25.99
C ILE A 3 0.54 18.56 -24.74
N VAL A 4 1.47 19.32 -24.14
CA VAL A 4 2.17 18.94 -22.90
C VAL A 4 1.19 18.74 -21.74
N SER A 5 0.26 19.68 -21.53
CA SER A 5 -0.78 19.57 -20.49
C SER A 5 -1.65 18.32 -20.67
N LEU A 6 -2.09 18.04 -21.90
CA LEU A 6 -2.87 16.83 -22.22
C LEU A 6 -2.09 15.53 -21.92
N VAL A 7 -0.81 15.46 -22.32
CA VAL A 7 0.03 14.29 -22.06
C VAL A 7 0.20 14.06 -20.56
N LEU A 8 0.44 15.12 -19.78
CA LEU A 8 0.58 15.03 -18.32
C LEU A 8 -0.69 14.52 -17.64
N TRP A 9 -1.86 14.94 -18.11
CA TRP A 9 -3.13 14.47 -17.58
C TRP A 9 -3.39 13.01 -17.89
N ILE A 10 -3.23 12.61 -19.16
CA ILE A 10 -3.47 11.21 -19.58
C ILE A 10 -2.50 10.29 -18.85
N ALA A 11 -1.20 10.62 -18.85
CA ALA A 11 -0.19 9.83 -18.16
C ALA A 11 -0.45 9.79 -16.65
N GLY A 12 -0.77 10.93 -16.03
CA GLY A 12 -1.05 11.02 -14.61
C GLY A 12 -2.25 10.18 -14.19
N ILE A 13 -3.37 10.26 -14.91
CA ILE A 13 -4.57 9.44 -14.67
C ILE A 13 -4.24 7.95 -14.83
N ALA A 14 -3.49 7.57 -15.87
CA ALA A 14 -3.08 6.19 -16.08
C ALA A 14 -2.23 5.66 -14.90
N LEU A 15 -1.27 6.44 -14.40
CA LEU A 15 -0.45 6.08 -13.24
C LEU A 15 -1.27 5.93 -11.96
N ILE A 16 -2.25 6.83 -11.72
CA ILE A 16 -3.17 6.72 -10.58
C ILE A 16 -3.95 5.41 -10.66
N ALA A 17 -4.55 5.11 -11.82
CA ALA A 17 -5.36 3.90 -12.00
C ALA A 17 -4.53 2.62 -11.80
N VAL A 18 -3.32 2.56 -12.38
CA VAL A 18 -2.41 1.42 -12.22
C VAL A 18 -1.92 1.30 -10.77
N GLY A 19 -1.46 2.40 -10.17
CA GLY A 19 -0.98 2.41 -8.78
C GLY A 19 -2.06 1.96 -7.80
N TYR A 20 -3.28 2.47 -7.93
CA TYR A 20 -4.40 2.09 -7.06
C TYR A 20 -4.80 0.62 -7.23
N SER A 21 -4.99 0.17 -8.48
CA SER A 21 -5.40 -1.21 -8.76
C SER A 21 -4.38 -2.23 -8.25
N ARG A 22 -3.08 -1.93 -8.38
CA ARG A 22 -2.00 -2.80 -7.90
C ARG A 22 -1.77 -2.71 -6.39
N ALA A 23 -2.01 -1.57 -5.75
CA ALA A 23 -1.88 -1.42 -4.30
C ALA A 23 -3.00 -2.16 -3.53
N LYS A 24 -4.20 -2.26 -4.11
CA LYS A 24 -5.39 -2.82 -3.45
C LYS A 24 -5.19 -4.27 -2.99
N GLY A 25 -4.61 -5.12 -3.84
CA GLY A 25 -4.43 -6.55 -3.53
C GLY A 25 -3.50 -6.81 -2.32
N PRO A 26 -2.26 -6.32 -2.34
CA PRO A 26 -1.33 -6.46 -1.21
C PRO A 26 -1.87 -5.82 0.07
N TRP A 27 -2.53 -4.67 -0.03
CA TRP A 27 -3.13 -4.00 1.11
C TRP A 27 -4.25 -4.82 1.76
N ALA A 28 -5.14 -5.42 0.97
CA ALA A 28 -6.21 -6.26 1.49
C ALA A 28 -5.66 -7.49 2.24
N ARG A 29 -4.63 -8.14 1.69
CA ARG A 29 -3.97 -9.29 2.36
C ARG A 29 -3.25 -8.87 3.64
N TYR A 30 -2.58 -7.72 3.62
CA TYR A 30 -1.94 -7.15 4.81
C TYR A 30 -2.97 -6.92 5.92
N GLN A 31 -4.13 -6.35 5.59
CA GLN A 31 -5.20 -6.12 6.58
C GLN A 31 -5.76 -7.43 7.14
N ALA A 32 -5.97 -8.45 6.29
CA ALA A 32 -6.42 -9.77 6.74
C ALA A 32 -5.43 -10.40 7.74
N LEU A 33 -4.14 -10.46 7.38
CA LEU A 33 -3.08 -10.96 8.26
C LEU A 33 -2.98 -10.19 9.58
N LYS A 34 -3.12 -8.86 9.52
CA LYS A 34 -3.09 -8.01 10.71
C LYS A 34 -4.23 -8.34 11.68
N VAL A 35 -5.42 -8.66 11.17
CA VAL A 35 -6.57 -9.06 12.00
C VAL A 35 -6.31 -10.43 12.64
N GLU A 36 -5.78 -11.39 11.88
CA GLU A 36 -5.43 -12.72 12.40
C GLU A 36 -4.34 -12.65 13.47
N ASP A 37 -3.27 -11.89 13.24
CA ASP A 37 -2.17 -11.67 14.19
C ASP A 37 -2.67 -11.06 15.50
N ALA A 38 -3.56 -10.05 15.42
CA ALA A 38 -4.18 -9.45 16.60
C ALA A 38 -5.12 -10.43 17.34
N ASN A 39 -5.77 -11.36 16.65
CA ASN A 39 -6.58 -12.40 17.28
C ASN A 39 -5.69 -13.42 18.00
N ALA A 40 -4.64 -13.88 17.35
CA ALA A 40 -3.66 -14.81 17.92
C ALA A 40 -3.02 -14.21 19.18
N ALA A 41 -2.59 -12.95 19.14
CA ALA A 41 -2.04 -12.24 20.28
C ALA A 41 -3.00 -12.19 21.48
N ARG A 42 -4.29 -11.91 21.23
CA ARG A 42 -5.33 -11.89 22.27
C ARG A 42 -5.57 -13.28 22.85
N TYR A 43 -5.66 -14.30 22.00
CA TYR A 43 -5.83 -15.68 22.45
C TYR A 43 -4.64 -16.17 23.27
N ASN A 44 -3.42 -15.83 22.85
CA ASN A 44 -2.17 -16.12 23.55
C ASN A 44 -2.09 -15.41 24.92
N ALA A 45 -2.56 -14.17 25.01
CA ALA A 45 -2.65 -13.47 26.28
C ALA A 45 -3.66 -14.12 27.24
N TRP A 46 -4.81 -14.55 26.74
CA TRP A 46 -5.85 -15.20 27.55
C TRP A 46 -5.41 -16.54 28.14
N ARG A 47 -4.64 -17.34 27.40
CA ARG A 47 -4.14 -18.66 27.83
C ARG A 47 -2.93 -18.62 28.79
N GLY A 48 -2.67 -17.49 29.43
CA GLY A 48 -1.57 -17.35 30.40
C GLY A 48 -0.20 -17.03 29.77
N GLY A 49 -0.15 -16.73 28.47
CA GLY A 49 0.98 -16.08 27.80
C GLY A 49 2.33 -16.76 27.97
N VAL A 50 2.65 -17.74 27.13
CA VAL A 50 4.07 -17.99 26.81
C VAL A 50 4.52 -16.77 26.01
N ARG A 51 5.49 -16.01 26.52
CA ARG A 51 6.22 -15.02 25.71
C ARG A 51 6.96 -15.81 24.63
N GLU A 52 6.32 -16.02 23.49
CA GLU A 52 7.09 -16.38 22.29
C GLU A 52 8.11 -15.28 22.09
N ASP A 53 9.39 -15.69 22.03
CA ASP A 53 10.50 -14.77 21.90
C ASP A 53 10.23 -13.72 20.83
N SER A 54 10.60 -12.47 21.17
CA SER A 54 10.46 -11.23 20.39
C SER A 54 11.03 -11.25 18.95
N SER A 55 11.47 -12.41 18.48
CA SER A 55 11.98 -12.65 17.15
C SER A 55 10.87 -12.58 16.10
N THR A 56 11.16 -11.85 15.03
CA THR A 56 10.36 -11.70 13.82
C THR A 56 9.67 -13.02 13.41
N THR A 57 8.34 -13.11 13.59
CA THR A 57 7.55 -14.26 13.13
C THR A 57 7.42 -14.25 11.62
N GLY A 58 7.16 -15.42 11.00
CA GLY A 58 6.87 -15.49 9.55
C GLY A 58 5.70 -14.58 9.13
N ALA A 59 4.69 -14.44 9.99
CA ALA A 59 3.58 -13.50 9.79
C ALA A 59 4.05 -12.04 9.77
N SER A 60 4.94 -11.65 10.69
CA SER A 60 5.51 -10.30 10.71
C SER A 60 6.35 -9.99 9.46
N VAL A 61 7.12 -10.96 8.95
CA VAL A 61 7.85 -10.83 7.67
C VAL A 61 6.86 -10.65 6.52
N ALA A 62 5.86 -11.52 6.41
CA ALA A 62 4.86 -11.44 5.34
C ALA A 62 4.10 -10.10 5.36
N MET A 63 3.69 -9.63 6.54
CA MET A 63 3.06 -8.32 6.70
C MET A 63 3.98 -7.18 6.26
N SER A 64 5.26 -7.22 6.61
CA SER A 64 6.24 -6.19 6.20
C SER A 64 6.42 -6.14 4.67
N MET A 65 6.46 -7.29 4.01
CA MET A 65 6.56 -7.41 2.56
C MET A 65 5.31 -6.87 1.86
N LEU A 66 4.12 -7.28 2.30
CA LEU A 66 2.84 -6.83 1.73
C LEU A 66 2.65 -5.33 1.91
N ARG A 67 2.99 -4.80 3.08
CA ARG A 67 2.97 -3.35 3.35
C ARG A 67 3.90 -2.60 2.41
N ARG A 68 5.14 -3.08 2.24
CA ARG A 68 6.12 -2.45 1.33
C ARG A 68 5.63 -2.49 -0.12
N GLN A 69 5.07 -3.61 -0.55
CA GLN A 69 4.50 -3.73 -1.90
C GLN A 69 3.32 -2.76 -2.11
N ALA A 70 2.42 -2.64 -1.13
CA ALA A 70 1.33 -1.67 -1.18
C ALA A 70 1.86 -0.22 -1.22
N GLN A 71 2.89 0.10 -0.44
CA GLN A 71 3.51 1.43 -0.42
C GLN A 71 4.18 1.79 -1.75
N GLN A 72 4.84 0.84 -2.42
CA GLN A 72 5.45 1.08 -3.74
C GLN A 72 4.39 1.45 -4.78
N TRP A 73 3.28 0.69 -4.84
CA TRP A 73 2.18 0.99 -5.76
C TRP A 73 1.40 2.25 -5.40
N ALA A 74 1.24 2.53 -4.10
CA ALA A 74 0.67 3.80 -3.63
C ALA A 74 1.57 4.97 -4.04
N GLY A 75 2.90 4.83 -3.94
CA GLY A 75 3.86 5.82 -4.41
C GLY A 75 3.70 6.13 -5.90
N LEU A 76 3.46 5.11 -6.72
CA LEU A 76 3.17 5.30 -8.14
C LEU A 76 1.90 6.13 -8.38
N ALA A 77 0.83 5.88 -7.61
CA ALA A 77 -0.39 6.67 -7.68
C ALA A 77 -0.15 8.13 -7.27
N VAL A 78 0.69 8.37 -6.26
CA VAL A 78 1.09 9.73 -5.83
C VAL A 78 1.83 10.46 -6.95
N VAL A 79 2.77 9.79 -7.63
CA VAL A 79 3.46 10.38 -8.80
C VAL A 79 2.44 10.76 -9.89
N GLY A 80 1.48 9.87 -10.18
CA GLY A 80 0.41 10.17 -11.14
C GLY A 80 -0.41 11.40 -10.75
N PHE A 81 -0.75 11.54 -9.46
CA PHE A 81 -1.45 12.72 -8.94
C PHE A 81 -0.66 14.01 -9.15
N VAL A 82 0.65 13.98 -8.88
CA VAL A 82 1.54 15.13 -9.12
C VAL A 82 1.55 15.52 -10.61
N LEU A 83 1.61 14.56 -11.53
CA LEU A 83 1.58 14.84 -12.97
C LEU A 83 0.27 15.52 -13.40
N VAL A 84 -0.87 15.04 -12.90
CA VAL A 84 -2.17 15.67 -13.19
C VAL A 84 -2.16 17.13 -12.74
N PHE A 85 -1.69 17.39 -11.52
CA PHE A 85 -1.61 18.74 -10.96
C PHE A 85 -0.67 19.65 -11.77
N LEU A 86 0.50 19.15 -12.19
CA LEU A 86 1.42 19.88 -13.07
C LEU A 86 0.79 20.21 -14.43
N GLY A 87 -0.04 19.32 -14.98
CA GLY A 87 -0.75 19.59 -16.23
C GLY A 87 -1.74 20.77 -16.11
N PHE A 88 -2.32 21.03 -14.93
CA PHE A 88 -3.15 22.22 -14.69
C PHE A 88 -2.34 23.52 -14.56
N LEU A 89 -1.09 23.43 -14.09
CA LEU A 89 -0.21 24.60 -13.90
C LEU A 89 0.37 25.10 -15.24
N ILE A 90 0.55 24.20 -16.21
CA ILE A 90 1.12 24.52 -17.53
C ILE A 90 0.00 24.96 -18.48
N LYS A 91 0.07 26.22 -18.97
CA LYS A 91 -0.96 26.84 -19.84
C LYS A 91 -0.69 26.62 -21.33
#